data_AF-A0A383UTN1-F1
#
_entry.id   AF-A0A383UTN1-F1
#
_cell.length_a   1.000
_cell.length_b   1.000
_cell.length_c   1.000
_cell.angle_alpha   90.00
_cell.angle_beta   90.00
_cell.angle_gamma   90.00
#
_symmetry.space_group_name_H-M   'P 1'
#
loop_
_entity.id
_entity.type
_entity.pdbx_description
1 polymer ?
#
loop_
_entity_poly.entity_id
_entity_poly.type
_entity_poly.pdbx_seq_one_letter_code
_entity_poly.pdbx_strand_id
1 'polypeptide(L)'
;MKVIHIQFAAIQGDVAGSISKVEGLLHDVQPGDVDFLLLPELAFAGYNFSSLSAIQPYLELSESGPSSVWARTTAQRLQSIVSVGYAEKVHATSTSACTTNYNSNITYGPDGRVIAHYRKCFLYMTDESWCAEGGEGFYAGKLPAPVNQNIALGICMDINPYRFTAPWTDMEFAHHALEVGAQLVVVSMAWNSLTLSHEDVLQNPSNMEPDLETLDYWIQRFKPLVEANNSVLLVMGNRCGVEEQVVYAGTSMIARVGRGSVEIWDVAGRGEERLLVVDTDTEPQFNLRFEPRKFTASA
;
A
#
# COMPACT_ATOMS: atom_id res chain seq x y z
N MET A 1 -4.62 18.80 -1.66
CA MET A 1 -4.39 17.76 -0.62
C MET A 1 -2.94 17.33 -0.69
N LYS A 2 -2.23 17.31 0.43
CA LYS A 2 -0.83 16.90 0.48
C LYS A 2 -0.69 15.44 0.90
N VAL A 3 -0.14 14.62 0.02
CA VAL A 3 0.06 13.19 0.24
C VAL A 3 1.55 12.90 0.25
N ILE A 4 1.98 12.14 1.25
CA ILE A 4 3.31 11.55 1.28
C ILE A 4 3.20 10.03 1.27
N HIS A 5 3.96 9.38 0.40
CA HIS A 5 4.25 7.96 0.51
C HIS A 5 5.75 7.75 0.74
N ILE A 6 6.10 6.76 1.56
CA ILE A 6 7.49 6.35 1.81
C ILE A 6 7.76 5.04 1.09
N GLN A 7 8.50 5.14 -0.02
CA GLN A 7 9.07 3.95 -0.64
C GLN A 7 10.43 3.69 0.00
N PHE A 8 10.59 2.53 0.64
CA PHE A 8 11.86 2.15 1.27
C PHE A 8 12.04 0.64 1.29
N ALA A 9 13.28 0.21 1.56
CA ALA A 9 13.63 -1.19 1.70
C ALA A 9 13.65 -1.55 3.20
N ALA A 10 12.53 -2.09 3.69
CA ALA A 10 12.45 -2.62 5.04
C ALA A 10 13.48 -3.73 5.27
N ILE A 11 14.02 -3.78 6.48
CA ILE A 11 15.02 -4.76 6.89
C ILE A 11 14.28 -5.93 7.52
N GLN A 12 14.22 -7.06 6.81
CA GLN A 12 13.45 -8.22 7.24
C GLN A 12 13.86 -8.68 8.65
N GLY A 13 12.91 -8.71 9.57
CA GLY A 13 13.11 -9.10 10.96
C GLY A 13 13.82 -8.05 11.85
N ASP A 14 14.20 -6.89 11.32
CA ASP A 14 14.73 -5.77 12.09
C ASP A 14 13.74 -4.59 12.08
N VAL A 15 12.74 -4.71 12.95
CA VAL A 15 11.68 -3.70 13.14
C VAL A 15 12.27 -2.35 13.55
N ALA A 16 13.25 -2.35 14.45
CA ALA A 16 13.87 -1.12 14.94
C ALA A 16 14.70 -0.42 13.85
N GLY A 17 15.48 -1.18 13.06
CA GLY A 17 16.22 -0.65 11.92
C GLY A 17 15.31 -0.08 10.84
N SER A 18 14.20 -0.77 10.53
CA SER A 18 13.20 -0.29 9.57
C SER A 18 12.51 1.00 10.03
N ILE A 19 12.15 1.09 11.31
CA ILE A 19 11.62 2.34 11.89
C ILE A 19 12.66 3.46 11.79
N SER A 20 13.92 3.19 12.14
CA SER A 20 15.00 4.19 12.09
C SER A 20 15.23 4.72 10.67
N LYS A 21 15.15 3.87 9.63
CA LYS A 21 15.20 4.30 8.23
C LYS A 21 14.08 5.29 7.91
N VAL A 22 12.85 4.94 8.28
CA VAL A 22 11.67 5.78 8.03
C VAL A 22 11.76 7.11 8.78
N GLU A 23 12.20 7.09 10.04
CA GLU A 23 12.42 8.31 10.82
C GLU A 23 13.47 9.22 10.19
N GLY A 24 14.55 8.64 9.63
CA GLY A 24 15.54 9.39 8.87
C GLY A 24 14.96 10.08 7.64
N LEU A 25 14.11 9.39 6.86
CA LEU A 25 13.44 9.96 5.70
C LEU A 25 12.44 11.07 6.08
N LEU A 26 11.76 10.93 7.22
CA LEU A 26 10.74 11.89 7.69
C LEU A 26 11.30 13.02 8.56
N HIS A 27 12.61 13.07 8.80
CA HIS A 27 13.23 13.98 9.76
C HIS A 27 12.82 15.44 9.54
N ASP A 28 12.81 15.89 8.28
CA ASP A 28 12.55 17.28 7.92
C ASP A 28 11.06 17.58 7.72
N VAL A 29 10.18 16.58 7.72
CA VAL A 29 8.74 16.75 7.50
C VAL A 29 8.09 17.38 8.74
N GLN A 30 7.42 18.53 8.55
CA GLN A 30 6.78 19.31 9.59
C GLN A 30 5.24 19.24 9.51
N PRO A 31 4.53 19.65 10.58
CA PRO A 31 3.09 19.85 10.51
C PRO A 31 2.67 20.78 9.38
N GLY A 32 1.67 20.37 8.62
CA GLY A 32 1.17 21.11 7.44
C GLY A 32 1.88 20.79 6.12
N ASP A 33 2.94 19.99 6.13
CA ASP A 33 3.58 19.48 4.90
C ASP A 33 2.84 18.28 4.33
N VAL A 34 2.04 17.59 5.13
CA VAL A 34 1.31 16.38 4.76
C VAL A 34 -0.06 16.32 5.41
N ASP A 35 -1.08 15.96 4.63
CA ASP A 35 -2.43 15.66 5.13
C ASP A 35 -2.61 14.16 5.36
N PHE A 36 -2.02 13.34 4.47
CA PHE A 36 -2.07 11.87 4.51
C PHE A 36 -0.69 11.26 4.24
N LEU A 37 -0.18 10.49 5.20
CA LEU A 37 1.09 9.74 5.12
C LEU A 37 0.82 8.24 5.00
N LEU A 38 1.37 7.61 3.97
CA LEU A 38 1.23 6.18 3.71
C LEU A 38 2.54 5.43 3.81
N LEU A 39 2.55 4.33 4.56
CA LEU A 39 3.61 3.33 4.54
C LEU A 39 3.20 2.06 3.76
N PRO A 40 4.19 1.29 3.26
CA PRO A 40 3.95 0.04 2.55
C PRO A 40 3.30 -1.06 3.42
N GLU A 41 3.00 -2.19 2.77
CA GLU A 41 2.57 -3.43 3.41
C GLU A 41 3.70 -4.00 4.29
N LEU A 42 3.35 -4.47 5.51
CA LEU A 42 4.28 -4.97 6.52
C LEU A 42 5.54 -4.08 6.69
N ALA A 43 5.32 -2.77 6.77
CA ALA A 43 6.35 -1.76 6.59
C ALA A 43 7.61 -1.98 7.44
N PHE A 44 7.47 -2.37 8.71
CA PHE A 44 8.61 -2.48 9.61
C PHE A 44 9.16 -3.90 9.78
N ALA A 45 8.35 -4.94 9.56
CA ALA A 45 8.79 -6.31 9.76
C ALA A 45 9.56 -6.88 8.56
N GLY A 46 9.34 -6.34 7.35
CA GLY A 46 9.63 -7.05 6.10
C GLY A 46 8.48 -8.00 5.71
N TYR A 47 8.59 -8.70 4.59
CA TYR A 47 7.43 -9.42 4.02
C TYR A 47 7.67 -10.92 3.80
N ASN A 48 8.84 -11.33 3.30
CA ASN A 48 9.11 -12.67 2.81
C ASN A 48 9.33 -13.72 3.93
N PHE A 49 8.35 -13.94 4.80
CA PHE A 49 8.41 -14.97 5.84
C PHE A 49 7.88 -16.30 5.34
N SER A 50 8.69 -17.36 5.48
CA SER A 50 8.39 -18.70 4.94
C SER A 50 7.36 -19.50 5.73
N SER A 51 7.00 -19.07 6.94
CA SER A 51 6.10 -19.81 7.83
C SER A 51 5.57 -18.94 8.98
N LEU A 52 4.51 -19.41 9.63
CA LEU A 52 4.04 -18.85 10.90
C LEU A 52 5.17 -18.73 11.94
N SER A 53 6.02 -19.74 12.10
CA SER A 53 7.14 -19.68 13.05
C SER A 53 8.16 -18.58 12.73
N ALA A 54 8.38 -18.30 11.44
CA ALA A 54 9.34 -17.30 11.01
C ALA A 54 8.84 -15.87 11.29
N ILE A 55 7.54 -15.61 11.09
CA ILE A 55 6.95 -14.29 11.35
C ILE A 55 6.52 -14.08 12.81
N GLN A 56 6.33 -15.16 13.58
CA GLN A 56 5.80 -15.12 14.95
C GLN A 56 6.44 -14.05 15.86
N PRO A 57 7.76 -13.79 15.84
CA PRO A 57 8.39 -12.75 16.67
C PRO A 57 7.97 -11.31 16.31
N TYR A 58 7.48 -11.09 15.08
CA TYR A 58 7.16 -9.78 14.51
C TYR A 58 5.65 -9.53 14.42
N LEU A 59 4.84 -10.46 14.92
CA LEU A 59 3.40 -10.31 15.05
C LEU A 59 3.07 -9.30 16.16
N GLU A 60 2.22 -8.35 15.84
CA GLU A 60 1.85 -7.25 16.71
C GLU A 60 0.36 -7.29 17.09
N LEU A 61 0.05 -6.98 18.35
CA LEU A 61 -1.33 -6.67 18.71
C LEU A 61 -1.74 -5.35 18.07
N SER A 62 -2.98 -5.31 17.58
CA SER A 62 -3.58 -4.06 17.13
C SER A 62 -3.51 -3.00 18.24
N GLU A 63 -3.32 -1.75 17.82
CA GLU A 63 -3.28 -0.55 18.68
C GLU A 63 -2.15 -0.45 19.73
N SER A 64 -1.26 -1.44 19.82
CA SER A 64 -0.24 -1.49 20.88
C SER A 64 1.15 -1.97 20.44
N GLY A 65 1.27 -2.59 19.26
CA GLY A 65 2.58 -2.97 18.72
C GLY A 65 3.41 -1.79 18.20
N PRO A 66 4.70 -2.01 17.91
CA PRO A 66 5.61 -1.00 17.37
C PRO A 66 5.05 -0.18 16.21
N SER A 67 4.42 -0.83 15.22
CA SER A 67 3.85 -0.16 14.04
C SER A 67 2.75 0.82 14.43
N SER A 68 1.86 0.39 15.33
CA SER A 68 0.77 1.23 15.85
C SER A 68 1.29 2.40 16.70
N VAL A 69 2.25 2.14 17.60
CA VAL A 69 2.84 3.17 18.45
C VAL A 69 3.53 4.23 17.59
N TRP A 70 4.29 3.82 16.59
CA TRP A 70 4.95 4.71 15.66
C TRP A 70 3.95 5.54 14.84
N ALA A 71 2.91 4.91 14.29
CA ALA A 71 1.92 5.60 13.46
C ALA A 71 1.10 6.62 14.27
N ARG A 72 0.65 6.25 15.47
CA ARG A 72 -0.05 7.17 16.39
C ARG A 72 0.81 8.38 16.75
N THR A 73 2.06 8.13 17.13
CA THR A 73 3.00 9.21 17.53
C THR A 73 3.28 10.14 16.35
N THR A 74 3.49 9.58 15.15
CA THR A 74 3.74 10.34 13.93
C THR A 74 2.52 11.16 13.51
N ALA A 75 1.31 10.59 13.60
CA ALA A 75 0.06 11.29 13.29
C ALA A 75 -0.14 12.52 14.18
N GLN A 76 0.11 12.36 15.49
CA GLN A 76 0.05 13.47 16.44
C GLN A 76 1.17 14.49 16.21
N ARG A 77 2.40 14.04 15.93
CA ARG A 77 3.53 14.93 15.67
C ARG A 77 3.29 15.81 14.44
N LEU A 78 2.79 15.23 13.36
CA LEU A 78 2.58 15.91 12.08
C LEU A 78 1.21 16.59 11.97
N GLN A 79 0.28 16.32 12.90
CA GLN A 79 -1.13 16.74 12.80
C GLN A 79 -1.79 16.27 11.49
N SER A 80 -1.53 15.01 11.13
CA SER A 80 -1.91 14.41 9.85
C SER A 80 -2.54 13.03 10.04
N ILE A 81 -3.11 12.48 8.97
CA ILE A 81 -3.54 11.09 8.93
C ILE A 81 -2.35 10.21 8.55
N VAL A 82 -2.10 9.11 9.28
CA VAL A 82 -0.99 8.18 9.02
C VAL A 82 -1.52 6.75 8.92
N SER A 83 -1.16 6.06 7.84
CA SER A 83 -1.54 4.66 7.58
C SER A 83 -0.31 3.77 7.46
N VAL A 84 -0.31 2.63 8.15
CA VAL A 84 0.83 1.69 8.16
C VAL A 84 0.37 0.24 8.03
N GLY A 85 1.05 -0.52 7.17
CA GLY A 85 0.87 -1.97 7.05
C GLY A 85 1.68 -2.73 8.10
N TYR A 86 1.09 -3.75 8.72
CA TYR A 86 1.72 -4.54 9.79
C TYR A 86 1.17 -5.98 9.86
N ALA A 87 1.92 -6.88 10.50
CA ALA A 87 1.49 -8.25 10.75
C ALA A 87 0.70 -8.30 12.07
N GLU A 88 -0.63 -8.39 11.97
CA GLU A 88 -1.54 -8.36 13.11
C GLU A 88 -1.66 -9.75 13.76
N LYS A 89 -1.75 -9.75 15.10
CA LYS A 89 -2.16 -10.88 15.92
C LYS A 89 -3.43 -10.56 16.69
N VAL A 90 -4.39 -11.47 16.64
CA VAL A 90 -5.61 -11.43 17.45
C VAL A 90 -5.59 -12.60 18.43
N HIS A 91 -5.67 -12.29 19.72
CA HIS A 91 -5.77 -13.30 20.76
C HIS A 91 -7.05 -14.13 20.64
N ALA A 92 -6.96 -15.39 21.05
CA ALA A 92 -8.14 -16.23 21.28
C ALA A 92 -9.12 -15.50 22.22
N THR A 93 -10.38 -15.43 21.80
CA THR A 93 -11.48 -14.89 22.59
C THR A 93 -12.25 -16.04 23.25
N SER A 94 -13.23 -15.73 24.11
CA SER A 94 -14.13 -16.75 24.67
C SER A 94 -14.90 -17.54 23.60
N THR A 95 -14.98 -17.02 22.37
CA THR A 95 -15.69 -17.61 21.23
C THR A 95 -14.76 -18.23 20.18
N SER A 96 -13.43 -18.05 20.29
CA SER A 96 -12.44 -18.66 19.38
C SER A 96 -11.25 -19.20 20.17
N ALA A 97 -11.05 -20.51 20.14
CA ALA A 97 -9.98 -21.20 20.88
C ALA A 97 -8.58 -20.97 20.28
N CYS A 98 -8.46 -20.36 19.09
CA CYS A 98 -7.20 -20.18 18.39
C CYS A 98 -6.86 -18.70 18.20
N THR A 99 -5.57 -18.38 18.33
CA THR A 99 -5.00 -17.11 17.86
C THR A 99 -5.10 -17.07 16.33
N THR A 100 -5.50 -15.92 15.78
CA THR A 100 -5.53 -15.71 14.32
C THR A 100 -4.67 -14.50 13.97
N ASN A 101 -3.93 -14.61 12.88
CA ASN A 101 -3.08 -13.53 12.39
C ASN A 101 -3.62 -13.00 11.07
N TYR A 102 -3.31 -11.74 10.78
CA TYR A 102 -3.78 -11.06 9.57
C TYR A 102 -2.68 -10.16 9.02
N ASN A 103 -2.61 -10.05 7.70
CA ASN A 103 -1.91 -8.96 7.03
C ASN A 103 -2.82 -7.73 7.05
N SER A 104 -2.40 -6.66 7.72
CA SER A 104 -3.32 -5.58 8.09
C SER A 104 -2.74 -4.20 7.81
N ASN A 105 -3.64 -3.22 7.69
CA ASN A 105 -3.34 -1.81 7.69
C ASN A 105 -4.10 -1.13 8.83
N ILE A 106 -3.45 -0.23 9.56
CA ILE A 106 -4.09 0.59 10.58
C ILE A 106 -3.82 2.08 10.31
N THR A 107 -4.86 2.89 10.44
CA THR A 107 -4.81 4.33 10.15
C THR A 107 -5.16 5.13 11.40
N TYR A 108 -4.30 6.10 11.71
CA TYR A 108 -4.46 7.03 12.83
C TYR A 108 -4.80 8.44 12.32
N GLY A 109 -5.73 9.10 13.01
CA GLY A 109 -6.01 10.51 12.84
C GLY A 109 -5.06 11.43 13.62
N PRO A 110 -5.13 12.75 13.41
CA PRO A 110 -4.23 13.73 14.05
C PRO A 110 -4.39 13.80 15.57
N ASP A 111 -5.51 13.32 16.12
CA ASP A 111 -5.75 13.20 17.56
C ASP A 111 -5.15 11.93 18.19
N GLY A 112 -4.57 11.05 17.37
CA GLY A 112 -4.00 9.77 17.78
C GLY A 112 -5.02 8.65 17.96
N ARG A 113 -6.27 8.84 17.50
CA ARG A 113 -7.28 7.76 17.48
C ARG A 113 -7.19 6.95 16.20
N VAL A 114 -7.53 5.67 16.30
CA VAL A 114 -7.73 4.82 15.12
C VAL A 114 -8.96 5.30 14.37
N ILE A 115 -8.81 5.52 13.07
CA ILE A 115 -9.90 5.95 12.17
C ILE A 115 -10.18 4.95 11.06
N ALA A 116 -9.27 4.00 10.83
CA ALA A 116 -9.49 2.85 9.97
C ALA A 116 -8.60 1.68 10.43
N HIS A 117 -9.11 0.46 10.27
CA HIS A 117 -8.36 -0.78 10.40
C HIS A 117 -8.87 -1.72 9.32
N TYR A 118 -7.96 -2.29 8.54
CA TYR A 118 -8.27 -3.12 7.39
C TYR A 118 -7.39 -4.36 7.39
N ARG A 119 -7.97 -5.51 7.04
CA ARG A 119 -7.28 -6.79 6.88
C ARG A 119 -7.34 -7.20 5.42
N LYS A 120 -6.20 -7.58 4.86
CA LYS A 120 -6.05 -8.00 3.46
C LYS A 120 -7.08 -9.06 3.11
N CYS A 121 -7.84 -8.82 2.06
CA CYS A 121 -8.93 -9.71 1.66
C CYS A 121 -8.41 -10.85 0.80
N PHE A 122 -7.53 -10.55 -0.17
CA PHE A 122 -6.97 -11.53 -1.08
C PHE A 122 -5.52 -11.78 -0.70
N LEU A 123 -5.22 -13.01 -0.25
CA LEU A 123 -3.86 -13.39 0.15
C LEU A 123 -2.99 -13.71 -1.06
N TYR A 124 -1.72 -13.33 -0.97
CA TYR A 124 -0.68 -13.89 -1.82
C TYR A 124 -0.13 -15.17 -1.15
N MET A 125 0.52 -16.05 -1.92
CA MET A 125 1.00 -17.33 -1.41
C MET A 125 1.93 -17.23 -0.18
N THR A 126 2.68 -16.12 -0.06
CA THR A 126 3.50 -15.85 1.14
C THR A 126 2.63 -15.63 2.38
N ASP A 127 1.51 -14.90 2.24
CA ASP A 127 0.57 -14.60 3.31
C ASP A 127 -0.15 -15.87 3.83
N GLU A 128 -0.53 -16.77 2.92
CA GLU A 128 -1.24 -18.02 3.22
C GLU A 128 -0.50 -18.93 4.21
N SER A 129 0.84 -18.77 4.32
CA SER A 129 1.67 -19.57 5.22
C SER A 129 1.54 -19.18 6.71
N TRP A 130 0.97 -18.01 7.02
CA TRP A 130 0.98 -17.48 8.38
C TRP A 130 -0.26 -16.69 8.82
N CYS A 131 -1.12 -16.24 7.89
CA CYS A 131 -2.33 -15.48 8.22
C CYS A 131 -3.59 -15.94 7.48
N ALA A 132 -4.74 -15.41 7.93
CA ALA A 132 -6.05 -15.61 7.32
C ALA A 132 -6.48 -14.38 6.50
N GLU A 133 -7.41 -14.59 5.56
CA GLU A 133 -8.11 -13.53 4.84
C GLU A 133 -8.94 -12.64 5.78
N GLY A 134 -9.05 -11.36 5.46
CA GLY A 134 -9.99 -10.44 6.09
C GLY A 134 -11.44 -10.79 5.74
N GLY A 135 -12.24 -11.19 6.74
CA GLY A 135 -13.61 -11.67 6.53
C GLY A 135 -14.67 -10.58 6.27
N GLU A 136 -14.29 -9.30 6.25
CA GLU A 136 -15.22 -8.15 6.18
C GLU A 136 -15.36 -7.58 4.76
N GLY A 137 -14.61 -8.11 3.79
CA GLY A 137 -14.52 -7.56 2.44
C GLY A 137 -13.64 -6.30 2.38
N PHE A 138 -13.53 -5.72 1.19
CA PHE A 138 -12.69 -4.55 0.98
C PHE A 138 -13.15 -3.35 1.82
N TYR A 139 -12.22 -2.66 2.46
CA TYR A 139 -12.56 -1.55 3.34
C TYR A 139 -13.11 -0.34 2.56
N ALA A 140 -14.11 0.30 3.12
CA ALA A 140 -14.58 1.63 2.71
C ALA A 140 -14.90 2.46 3.95
N GLY A 141 -14.57 3.74 3.92
CA GLY A 141 -14.84 4.65 5.03
C GLY A 141 -14.74 6.11 4.63
N LYS A 142 -14.89 7.01 5.61
CA LYS A 142 -14.71 8.45 5.43
C LYS A 142 -13.62 8.95 6.37
N LEU A 143 -12.58 9.55 5.80
CA LEU A 143 -11.52 10.17 6.58
C LEU A 143 -11.99 11.52 7.15
N PRO A 144 -11.62 11.87 8.39
CA PRO A 144 -11.86 13.19 8.95
C PRO A 144 -10.92 14.24 8.32
N ALA A 145 -10.98 15.47 8.83
CA ALA A 145 -9.97 16.48 8.55
C ALA A 145 -8.56 15.99 8.93
N PRO A 146 -7.50 16.38 8.20
CA PRO A 146 -7.50 17.36 7.10
C PRO A 146 -8.01 16.82 5.75
N VAL A 147 -8.16 15.51 5.57
CA VAL A 147 -8.45 14.90 4.26
C VAL A 147 -9.92 15.04 3.82
N ASN A 148 -10.89 14.74 4.70
CA ASN A 148 -12.33 14.87 4.44
C ASN A 148 -12.86 14.16 3.18
N GLN A 149 -12.31 13.00 2.83
CA GLN A 149 -12.69 12.24 1.64
C GLN A 149 -13.17 10.83 1.97
N ASN A 150 -14.03 10.28 1.11
CA ASN A 150 -14.35 8.86 1.11
C ASN A 150 -13.11 8.07 0.62
N ILE A 151 -12.75 7.03 1.35
CA ILE A 151 -11.57 6.21 1.08
C ILE A 151 -11.94 4.75 0.87
N ALA A 152 -11.24 4.08 -0.05
CA ALA A 152 -11.13 2.62 -0.10
C ALA A 152 -9.66 2.21 0.17
N LEU A 153 -9.46 1.22 1.03
CA LEU A 153 -8.14 0.69 1.38
C LEU A 153 -7.97 -0.71 0.78
N GLY A 154 -6.85 -0.93 0.11
CA GLY A 154 -6.42 -2.23 -0.39
C GLY A 154 -5.00 -2.55 0.07
N ILE A 155 -4.65 -3.83 0.05
CA ILE A 155 -3.31 -4.32 0.32
C ILE A 155 -2.88 -5.23 -0.84
N CYS A 156 -1.92 -4.76 -1.62
CA CYS A 156 -1.21 -5.51 -2.65
C CYS A 156 -2.10 -6.40 -3.53
N MET A 157 -2.15 -7.70 -3.22
CA MET A 157 -2.90 -8.74 -3.92
C MET A 157 -4.42 -8.48 -4.01
N ASP A 158 -4.99 -7.59 -3.19
CA ASP A 158 -6.38 -7.16 -3.29
C ASP A 158 -6.75 -6.62 -4.67
N ILE A 159 -5.79 -6.04 -5.42
CA ILE A 159 -6.08 -5.54 -6.76
C ILE A 159 -6.16 -6.67 -7.80
N ASN A 160 -5.64 -7.87 -7.51
CA ASN A 160 -5.59 -8.99 -8.45
C ASN A 160 -6.90 -9.78 -8.47
N PRO A 161 -7.15 -10.56 -9.53
CA PRO A 161 -8.24 -11.54 -9.50
C PRO A 161 -8.05 -12.51 -8.33
N TYR A 162 -9.14 -12.86 -7.65
CA TYR A 162 -9.08 -13.74 -6.49
C TYR A 162 -8.27 -15.02 -6.76
N ARG A 163 -7.20 -15.21 -5.97
CA ARG A 163 -6.23 -16.32 -6.08
C ARG A 163 -5.59 -16.49 -7.46
N PHE A 164 -5.59 -15.45 -8.30
CA PHE A 164 -5.23 -15.52 -9.72
C PHE A 164 -6.09 -16.50 -10.54
N THR A 165 -7.30 -16.81 -10.07
CA THR A 165 -8.23 -17.75 -10.73
C THR A 165 -9.52 -17.09 -11.22
N ALA A 166 -9.94 -16.00 -10.59
CA ALA A 166 -11.08 -15.23 -11.05
C ALA A 166 -10.79 -14.59 -12.43
N PRO A 167 -11.82 -14.33 -13.26
CA PRO A 167 -11.64 -13.60 -14.52
C PRO A 167 -10.93 -12.26 -14.33
N TRP A 168 -9.99 -11.95 -15.23
CA TRP A 168 -9.28 -10.66 -15.23
C TRP A 168 -10.24 -9.47 -15.23
N THR A 169 -11.40 -9.58 -15.87
CA THR A 169 -12.37 -8.50 -16.00
C THR A 169 -13.16 -8.21 -14.73
N ASP A 170 -13.09 -9.07 -13.70
CA ASP A 170 -13.90 -8.89 -12.49
C ASP A 170 -13.45 -7.67 -11.69
N MET A 171 -12.14 -7.37 -11.68
CA MET A 171 -11.57 -6.13 -11.15
C MET A 171 -12.17 -5.74 -9.78
N GLU A 172 -12.22 -6.72 -8.89
CA GLU A 172 -13.07 -6.76 -7.71
C GLU A 172 -12.87 -5.53 -6.82
N PHE A 173 -11.62 -5.19 -6.52
CA PHE A 173 -11.28 -4.03 -5.71
C PHE A 173 -11.58 -2.70 -6.41
N ALA A 174 -11.35 -2.59 -7.72
CA ALA A 174 -11.63 -1.36 -8.46
C ALA A 174 -13.14 -1.10 -8.61
N HIS A 175 -13.94 -2.15 -8.78
CA HIS A 175 -15.40 -2.07 -8.75
C HIS A 175 -15.91 -1.67 -7.37
N HIS A 176 -15.39 -2.29 -6.31
CA HIS A 176 -15.72 -1.89 -4.94
C HIS A 176 -15.44 -0.40 -4.70
N ALA A 177 -14.24 0.08 -5.05
CA ALA A 177 -13.89 1.49 -4.91
C ALA A 177 -14.84 2.43 -5.69
N LEU A 178 -15.29 2.01 -6.88
CA LEU A 178 -16.26 2.75 -7.68
C LEU A 178 -17.65 2.79 -7.01
N GLU A 179 -18.13 1.64 -6.53
CA GLU A 179 -19.45 1.46 -5.93
C GLU A 179 -19.62 2.25 -4.63
N VAL A 180 -18.58 2.28 -3.79
CA VAL A 180 -18.59 3.07 -2.55
C VAL A 180 -18.35 4.57 -2.77
N GLY A 181 -18.13 4.98 -4.03
CA GLY A 181 -17.86 6.37 -4.38
C GLY A 181 -16.59 6.90 -3.71
N ALA A 182 -15.53 6.08 -3.70
CA ALA A 182 -14.24 6.48 -3.16
C ALA A 182 -13.69 7.69 -3.93
N GLN A 183 -13.19 8.68 -3.19
CA GLN A 183 -12.48 9.83 -3.75
C GLN A 183 -10.97 9.66 -3.63
N LEU A 184 -10.55 8.85 -2.66
CA LEU A 184 -9.18 8.41 -2.43
C LEU A 184 -9.14 6.87 -2.39
N VAL A 185 -8.25 6.28 -3.18
CA VAL A 185 -7.92 4.85 -3.14
C VAL A 185 -6.47 4.72 -2.74
N VAL A 186 -6.21 3.95 -1.69
CA VAL A 186 -4.88 3.74 -1.15
C VAL A 186 -4.59 2.26 -1.14
N VAL A 187 -3.46 1.87 -1.71
CA VAL A 187 -2.98 0.49 -1.73
C VAL A 187 -1.61 0.43 -1.09
N SER A 188 -1.50 -0.21 0.08
CA SER A 188 -0.20 -0.53 0.70
C SER A 188 0.33 -1.84 0.12
N MET A 189 1.59 -1.87 -0.33
CA MET A 189 2.08 -2.98 -1.14
C MET A 189 3.48 -3.46 -0.77
N ALA A 190 3.66 -4.78 -0.89
CA ALA A 190 4.93 -5.48 -1.02
C ALA A 190 4.92 -6.27 -2.34
N TRP A 191 4.71 -5.54 -3.44
CA TRP A 191 4.59 -6.10 -4.78
C TRP A 191 5.96 -6.52 -5.32
N ASN A 192 6.12 -7.80 -5.60
CA ASN A 192 7.32 -8.36 -6.20
C ASN A 192 7.30 -8.25 -7.73
N SER A 193 8.49 -8.26 -8.33
CA SER A 193 8.65 -8.45 -9.76
C SER A 193 9.35 -9.79 -10.03
N LEU A 194 8.86 -10.50 -11.04
CA LEU A 194 9.47 -11.74 -11.52
C LEU A 194 10.45 -11.50 -12.69
N THR A 195 10.49 -10.28 -13.22
CA THR A 195 11.32 -9.91 -14.38
C THR A 195 12.55 -9.11 -13.99
N LEU A 196 12.52 -8.45 -12.83
CA LEU A 196 13.66 -7.70 -12.30
C LEU A 196 14.68 -8.60 -11.60
N SER A 197 15.95 -8.30 -11.81
CA SER A 197 17.06 -8.88 -11.06
C SER A 197 17.38 -8.09 -9.80
N HIS A 198 18.24 -8.66 -8.95
CA HIS A 198 18.81 -7.92 -7.82
C HIS A 198 19.61 -6.70 -8.27
N GLU A 199 20.31 -6.80 -9.41
CA GLU A 199 21.11 -5.69 -9.94
C GLU A 199 20.24 -4.51 -10.33
N ASP A 200 19.09 -4.77 -10.96
CA ASP A 200 18.15 -3.73 -11.37
C ASP A 200 17.62 -2.89 -10.19
N VAL A 201 17.45 -3.52 -9.03
CA VAL A 201 16.90 -2.84 -7.83
C VAL A 201 18.00 -2.28 -6.93
N LEU A 202 19.21 -2.85 -6.93
CA LEU A 202 20.27 -2.43 -6.02
C LEU A 202 21.28 -1.45 -6.64
N GLN A 203 21.39 -1.37 -7.97
CA GLN A 203 22.43 -0.59 -8.62
C GLN A 203 21.91 0.63 -9.38
N ASN A 204 22.64 1.74 -9.22
CA ASN A 204 22.45 2.93 -10.03
C ASN A 204 23.05 2.74 -11.43
N PRO A 205 22.42 3.30 -12.49
CA PRO A 205 21.21 4.12 -12.45
C PRO A 205 19.90 3.33 -12.56
N SER A 206 19.94 2.01 -12.78
CA SER A 206 18.75 1.18 -13.05
C SER A 206 17.70 1.28 -11.95
N ASN A 207 18.13 1.33 -10.69
CA ASN A 207 17.24 1.42 -9.53
C ASN A 207 16.42 2.73 -9.48
N MET A 208 16.86 3.78 -10.17
CA MET A 208 16.18 5.08 -10.25
C MET A 208 15.07 5.11 -11.31
N GLU A 209 15.05 4.15 -12.23
CA GLU A 209 13.99 4.06 -13.23
C GLU A 209 12.80 3.26 -12.70
N PRO A 210 11.56 3.70 -12.94
CA PRO A 210 10.38 2.92 -12.59
C PRO A 210 10.30 1.62 -13.40
N ASP A 211 9.62 0.62 -12.87
CA ASP A 211 9.22 -0.58 -13.61
C ASP A 211 7.89 -0.32 -14.36
N LEU A 212 8.01 0.00 -15.64
CA LEU A 212 6.88 0.36 -16.49
C LEU A 212 5.88 -0.79 -16.70
N GLU A 213 6.33 -2.05 -16.58
CA GLU A 213 5.42 -3.21 -16.69
C GLU A 213 4.48 -3.26 -15.48
N THR A 214 5.04 -3.08 -14.28
CA THR A 214 4.27 -3.00 -13.03
C THR A 214 3.31 -1.80 -13.04
N LEU A 215 3.79 -0.63 -13.49
CA LEU A 215 2.96 0.58 -13.58
C LEU A 215 1.75 0.37 -14.50
N ASP A 216 1.96 -0.15 -15.71
CA ASP A 216 0.88 -0.46 -16.65
C ASP A 216 -0.08 -1.48 -16.04
N TYR A 217 0.43 -2.57 -15.45
CA TYR A 217 -0.40 -3.59 -14.84
C TYR A 217 -1.35 -3.00 -13.80
N TRP A 218 -0.84 -2.17 -12.88
CA TRP A 218 -1.65 -1.52 -11.86
C TRP A 218 -2.73 -0.64 -12.48
N ILE A 219 -2.37 0.21 -13.46
CA ILE A 219 -3.36 1.06 -14.15
C ILE A 219 -4.44 0.21 -14.82
N GLN A 220 -4.08 -0.91 -15.45
CA GLN A 220 -5.05 -1.83 -16.07
C GLN A 220 -5.99 -2.47 -15.05
N ARG A 221 -5.53 -2.79 -13.84
CA ARG A 221 -6.39 -3.30 -12.75
C ARG A 221 -7.40 -2.27 -12.24
N PHE A 222 -7.11 -0.99 -12.42
CA PHE A 222 -8.01 0.12 -12.07
C PHE A 222 -8.82 0.66 -13.26
N LYS A 223 -8.88 -0.07 -14.38
CA LYS A 223 -9.68 0.30 -15.56
C LYS A 223 -11.10 0.82 -15.24
N PRO A 224 -11.90 0.22 -14.33
CA PRO A 224 -13.24 0.73 -14.02
C PRO A 224 -13.22 2.16 -13.46
N LEU A 225 -12.21 2.49 -12.65
CA LEU A 225 -12.02 3.86 -12.13
C LEU A 225 -11.50 4.80 -13.21
N VAL A 226 -10.58 4.34 -14.06
CA VAL A 226 -10.02 5.15 -15.15
C VAL A 226 -11.09 5.55 -16.17
N GLU A 227 -12.02 4.65 -16.49
CA GLU A 227 -13.13 4.89 -17.42
C GLU A 227 -14.31 5.63 -16.80
N ALA A 228 -14.39 5.72 -15.46
CA ALA A 228 -15.47 6.39 -14.76
C ALA A 228 -15.50 7.90 -15.04
N ASN A 229 -16.70 8.51 -14.96
CA ASN A 229 -16.86 9.96 -15.12
C ASN A 229 -16.29 10.76 -13.94
N ASN A 230 -16.27 10.17 -12.76
CA ASN A 230 -15.67 10.76 -11.56
C ASN A 230 -14.16 10.48 -11.56
N SER A 231 -13.39 11.43 -11.04
CA SER A 231 -11.97 11.23 -10.82
C SER A 231 -11.69 10.80 -9.38
N VAL A 232 -10.71 9.92 -9.22
CA VAL A 232 -10.28 9.36 -7.93
C VAL A 232 -8.78 9.56 -7.79
N LEU A 233 -8.32 10.00 -6.61
CA LEU A 233 -6.91 10.02 -6.25
C LEU A 233 -6.47 8.60 -5.90
N LEU A 234 -5.45 8.09 -6.58
CA LEU A 234 -4.90 6.76 -6.44
C LEU A 234 -3.48 6.85 -5.89
N VAL A 235 -3.24 6.22 -4.74
CA VAL A 235 -1.93 6.13 -4.09
C VAL A 235 -1.51 4.66 -4.06
N MET A 236 -0.57 4.31 -4.94
CA MET A 236 0.05 2.98 -5.01
C MET A 236 1.36 3.02 -4.22
N GLY A 237 1.30 2.61 -2.96
CA GLY A 237 2.42 2.71 -2.02
C GLY A 237 3.14 1.39 -1.83
N ASN A 238 4.18 1.15 -2.63
CA ASN A 238 4.93 -0.09 -2.64
C ASN A 238 6.29 0.05 -1.94
N ARG A 239 6.78 -1.04 -1.35
CA ARG A 239 8.18 -1.10 -0.90
C ARG A 239 9.12 -1.34 -2.07
N CYS A 240 10.41 -1.12 -1.84
CA CYS A 240 11.48 -1.51 -2.75
C CYS A 240 12.47 -2.47 -2.06
N GLY A 241 13.55 -2.80 -2.75
CA GLY A 241 14.64 -3.64 -2.24
C GLY A 241 14.44 -5.13 -2.50
N VAL A 242 15.20 -5.95 -1.75
CA VAL A 242 15.24 -7.40 -1.91
C VAL A 242 15.15 -8.11 -0.56
N GLU A 243 14.51 -9.28 -0.54
CA GLU A 243 14.49 -10.19 0.61
C GLU A 243 14.78 -11.62 0.13
N GLU A 244 15.98 -12.11 0.41
CA GLU A 244 16.51 -13.36 -0.14
C GLU A 244 16.46 -13.37 -1.68
N GLN A 245 15.56 -14.13 -2.29
CA GLN A 245 15.37 -14.23 -3.74
C GLN A 245 14.20 -13.36 -4.25
N VAL A 246 13.47 -12.70 -3.36
CA VAL A 246 12.33 -11.86 -3.72
C VAL A 246 12.82 -10.46 -4.02
N VAL A 247 12.48 -9.97 -5.21
CA VAL A 247 12.78 -8.61 -5.67
C VAL A 247 11.49 -7.80 -5.68
N TYR A 248 11.46 -6.68 -4.96
CA TYR A 248 10.29 -5.78 -4.91
C TYR A 248 10.37 -4.74 -6.02
N ALA A 249 9.23 -4.43 -6.63
CA ALA A 249 9.18 -3.59 -7.82
C ALA A 249 9.36 -2.10 -7.55
N GLY A 250 9.34 -1.65 -6.28
CA GLY A 250 9.30 -0.21 -5.96
C GLY A 250 8.20 0.47 -6.76
N THR A 251 8.57 1.46 -7.56
CA THR A 251 7.67 2.06 -8.58
C THR A 251 6.40 2.65 -7.99
N SER A 252 6.44 3.09 -6.72
CA SER A 252 5.30 3.73 -6.07
C SER A 252 4.82 4.92 -6.89
N MET A 253 3.51 5.16 -6.88
CA MET A 253 2.87 6.16 -7.72
C MET A 253 1.77 6.91 -6.97
N ILE A 254 1.71 8.23 -7.17
CA ILE A 254 0.56 9.06 -6.79
C ILE A 254 -0.03 9.67 -8.06
N ALA A 255 -1.27 9.28 -8.37
CA ALA A 255 -1.94 9.67 -9.60
C ALA A 255 -3.43 9.95 -9.37
N ARG A 256 -4.08 10.61 -10.32
CA ARG A 256 -5.53 10.75 -10.39
C ARG A 256 -6.00 10.02 -11.64
N VAL A 257 -6.99 9.17 -11.46
CA VAL A 257 -7.59 8.39 -12.56
C VAL A 257 -9.04 8.81 -12.75
N GLY A 258 -9.51 8.73 -14.00
CA GLY A 258 -10.90 9.00 -14.37
C GLY A 258 -11.00 9.69 -15.72
N ARG A 259 -12.20 9.69 -16.30
CA ARG A 259 -12.51 10.32 -17.60
C ARG A 259 -11.60 9.85 -18.74
N GLY A 260 -11.15 8.61 -18.68
CA GLY A 260 -10.21 8.00 -19.63
C GLY A 260 -8.79 8.57 -19.57
N SER A 261 -8.40 9.16 -18.44
CA SER A 261 -7.08 9.76 -18.23
C SER A 261 -6.43 9.29 -16.93
N VAL A 262 -5.09 9.32 -16.93
CA VAL A 262 -4.23 9.08 -15.78
C VAL A 262 -3.29 10.27 -15.63
N GLU A 263 -3.48 11.05 -14.58
CA GLU A 263 -2.70 12.24 -14.23
C GLU A 263 -1.73 11.87 -13.10
N ILE A 264 -0.43 11.82 -13.36
CA ILE A 264 0.57 11.33 -12.40
C ILE A 264 1.37 12.51 -11.86
N TRP A 265 1.40 12.71 -10.55
CA TRP A 265 2.26 13.71 -9.91
C TRP A 265 3.66 13.20 -9.65
N ASP A 266 3.80 11.93 -9.29
CA ASP A 266 5.11 11.37 -8.95
C ASP A 266 5.13 9.84 -9.12
N VAL A 267 6.29 9.33 -9.55
CA VAL A 267 6.61 7.91 -9.65
C VAL A 267 8.05 7.69 -9.17
N ALA A 268 8.25 6.75 -8.25
CA ALA A 268 9.59 6.41 -7.78
C ALA A 268 10.29 5.39 -8.68
N GLY A 269 11.62 5.33 -8.59
CA GLY A 269 12.40 4.25 -9.20
C GLY A 269 12.07 2.88 -8.59
N ARG A 270 12.44 1.79 -9.27
CA ARG A 270 12.20 0.41 -8.79
C ARG A 270 12.95 0.06 -7.51
N GLY A 271 14.08 0.70 -7.25
CA GLY A 271 14.93 0.47 -6.08
C GLY A 271 15.32 1.73 -5.33
N GLU A 272 14.63 2.83 -5.59
CA GLU A 272 14.86 4.13 -4.96
C GLU A 272 14.22 4.16 -3.55
N GLU A 273 14.99 4.47 -2.51
CA GLU A 273 14.44 4.76 -1.17
C GLU A 273 14.22 6.28 -1.04
N ARG A 274 12.95 6.74 -1.02
CA ARG A 274 12.62 8.17 -0.87
C ARG A 274 11.18 8.44 -0.42
N LEU A 275 10.93 9.71 -0.11
CA LEU A 275 9.57 10.25 0.01
C LEU A 275 9.04 10.63 -1.39
N LEU A 276 7.82 10.21 -1.71
CA LEU A 276 7.00 10.80 -2.77
C LEU A 276 6.15 11.88 -2.11
N VAL A 277 6.44 13.15 -2.36
CA VAL A 277 5.76 14.29 -1.73
C VAL A 277 4.93 15.01 -2.78
N VAL A 278 3.61 14.90 -2.68
CA VAL A 278 2.69 15.42 -3.69
C VAL A 278 1.70 16.38 -3.07
N ASP A 279 1.55 17.55 -3.68
CA ASP A 279 0.40 18.42 -3.47
C ASP A 279 -0.52 18.33 -4.70
N THR A 280 -1.69 17.72 -4.51
CA THR A 280 -2.66 17.45 -5.59
C THR A 280 -3.30 18.69 -6.19
N ASP A 281 -3.03 19.86 -5.61
CA ASP A 281 -3.50 21.15 -6.09
C ASP A 281 -2.51 21.77 -7.11
N THR A 282 -1.34 21.12 -7.31
CA THR A 282 -0.35 21.44 -8.35
C THR A 282 -0.61 20.67 -9.64
N GLU A 283 0.03 21.10 -10.74
CA GLU A 283 -0.06 20.38 -12.01
C GLU A 283 0.64 19.01 -11.94
N PRO A 284 0.05 17.94 -12.51
CA PRO A 284 0.69 16.63 -12.59
C PRO A 284 1.89 16.67 -13.54
N GLN A 285 2.93 15.88 -13.26
CA GLN A 285 4.11 15.75 -14.11
C GLN A 285 3.79 15.06 -15.45
N PHE A 286 2.87 14.10 -15.43
CA PHE A 286 2.46 13.34 -16.61
C PHE A 286 0.94 13.32 -16.73
N ASN A 287 0.45 13.40 -17.98
CA ASN A 287 -0.96 13.21 -18.29
C ASN A 287 -1.08 12.23 -19.46
N LEU A 288 -1.59 11.05 -19.18
CA LEU A 288 -1.66 9.94 -20.11
C LEU A 288 -3.13 9.66 -20.48
N ARG A 289 -3.36 9.40 -21.78
CA ARG A 289 -4.62 8.80 -22.22
C ARG A 289 -4.57 7.31 -21.95
N PHE A 290 -5.64 6.80 -21.35
CA PHE A 290 -5.72 5.38 -21.04
C PHE A 290 -6.01 4.57 -22.30
N GLU A 291 -5.17 3.57 -22.56
CA GLU A 291 -5.37 2.59 -23.62
C GLU A 291 -5.58 1.19 -23.01
N PRO A 292 -6.81 0.64 -23.07
CA PRO A 292 -7.07 -0.67 -22.48
C PRO A 292 -6.38 -1.77 -23.28
N ARG A 293 -5.60 -2.62 -22.60
CA ARG A 293 -5.05 -3.84 -23.21
C ARG A 293 -6.19 -4.81 -23.54
N LYS A 294 -6.15 -5.40 -24.74
CA LYS A 294 -7.02 -6.51 -25.13
C LYS A 294 -6.44 -7.80 -24.56
N PHE A 295 -6.90 -8.22 -23.39
CA PHE A 295 -6.61 -9.56 -22.89
C PHE A 295 -7.49 -10.56 -23.64
N THR A 296 -6.94 -11.22 -24.66
CA THR A 296 -7.55 -12.43 -25.21
C THR A 296 -7.42 -13.53 -24.17
N ALA A 297 -8.54 -14.08 -23.70
CA ALA A 297 -8.52 -15.30 -22.89
C ALA A 297 -7.73 -16.37 -23.65
N SER A 298 -6.53 -16.72 -23.17
CA SER A 298 -5.90 -17.96 -23.58
C SER A 298 -6.74 -19.09 -22.99
N ALA A 299 -7.39 -19.85 -23.88
CA ALA A 299 -8.15 -21.05 -23.57
C ALA A 299 -7.27 -22.16 -22.97
#